data_AF-A0A4Q2X176-F1
#
_entry.id   AF-A0A4Q2X176-F1
#
_cell.length_a   1.000
_cell.length_b   1.000
_cell.length_c   1.000
_cell.angle_alpha   90.00
_cell.angle_beta   90.00
_cell.angle_gamma   90.00
#
_symmetry.space_group_name_H-M   'P 1'
#
loop_
_entity.id
_entity.type
_entity.pdbx_description
1 polymer ?
#
loop_
_entity_poly.entity_id
_entity_poly.type
_entity_poly.pdbx_seq_one_letter_code
_entity_poly.pdbx_strand_id
1 'polypeptide(L)'
;MPHDPSLGMPPPQKGYTVINHHDTQYRWIMQNRRGVNELVVYANAPVNGQMLVAELPRIVSWDMVTQAIDFGNANGWKPNESGAPYRCRHTRRGFQLAEV
;
A
#
# COMPACT_ATOMS: atom_id res chain seq x y z
N MET A 1 -16.60 25.93 19.17
CA MET A 1 -16.30 24.83 18.23
C MET A 1 -14.89 24.98 17.73
N PRO A 2 -13.90 24.19 18.18
CA PRO A 2 -12.67 23.98 17.43
C PRO A 2 -12.66 22.56 16.86
N HIS A 3 -12.41 22.47 15.55
CA HIS A 3 -12.15 21.22 14.85
C HIS A 3 -10.80 20.66 15.32
N ASP A 4 -10.84 19.53 16.00
CA ASP A 4 -9.70 18.72 16.38
C ASP A 4 -9.14 18.03 15.13
N PRO A 5 -7.89 18.31 14.69
CA PRO A 5 -7.25 17.53 13.65
C PRO A 5 -6.65 16.30 14.32
N SER A 6 -7.51 15.36 14.71
CA SER A 6 -7.09 14.07 15.21
C SER A 6 -6.42 13.35 14.05
N LEU A 7 -5.10 13.48 14.04
CA LEU A 7 -4.05 12.65 13.44
C LEU A 7 -4.24 11.17 13.82
N GLY A 8 -5.39 10.62 13.49
CA GLY A 8 -5.73 9.21 13.62
C GLY A 8 -5.75 8.63 12.23
N MET A 9 -5.12 7.47 12.06
CA MET A 9 -5.24 6.63 10.87
C MET A 9 -6.65 6.73 10.27
N PRO A 10 -6.82 6.73 8.93
CA PRO A 10 -8.14 6.57 8.37
C PRO A 10 -8.79 5.37 9.09
N PRO A 11 -9.97 5.56 9.72
CA PRO A 11 -10.62 4.51 10.48
C PRO A 11 -10.67 3.28 9.58
N PRO A 12 -10.42 2.06 10.07
CA PRO A 12 -10.36 0.85 9.24
C PRO A 12 -11.59 0.83 8.34
N GLN A 13 -11.39 1.25 7.09
CA GLN A 13 -12.50 1.39 6.16
C GLN A 13 -12.87 -0.03 5.75
N LYS A 14 -14.14 -0.25 5.47
CA LYS A 14 -14.66 -1.54 5.03
C LYS A 14 -13.81 -2.06 3.85
N GLY A 15 -13.10 -3.17 4.02
CA GLY A 15 -12.25 -3.79 2.99
C GLY A 15 -10.75 -3.78 3.25
N TYR A 16 -10.25 -3.05 4.26
CA TYR A 16 -8.86 -3.16 4.67
C TYR A 16 -8.60 -4.50 5.36
N THR A 17 -7.56 -5.18 4.92
CA THR A 17 -7.06 -6.43 5.52
C THR A 17 -5.68 -6.20 6.11
N VAL A 18 -5.37 -6.88 7.21
CA VAL A 18 -4.10 -6.76 7.91
C VAL A 18 -3.20 -7.94 7.53
N ILE A 19 -1.92 -7.68 7.31
CA ILE A 19 -0.90 -8.71 7.10
C ILE A 19 0.33 -8.38 7.95
N ASN A 20 0.93 -9.38 8.57
CA ASN A 20 2.23 -9.22 9.23
C ASN A 20 3.29 -9.77 8.27
N HIS A 21 4.32 -8.97 7.99
CA HIS A 21 5.41 -9.34 7.08
C HIS A 21 6.71 -8.70 7.55
N HIS A 22 7.81 -9.47 7.66
CA HIS A 22 9.09 -9.00 8.21
C HIS A 22 8.95 -8.19 9.52
N ASP A 23 8.26 -8.76 10.51
CA ASP A 23 8.02 -8.15 11.83
C ASP A 23 7.30 -6.79 11.80
N THR A 24 6.77 -6.39 10.64
CA THR A 24 6.00 -5.17 10.45
C THR A 24 4.56 -5.53 10.12
N GLN A 25 3.62 -4.91 10.82
CA GLN A 25 2.21 -5.05 10.50
C GLN A 25 1.83 -4.02 9.45
N TYR A 26 1.24 -4.50 8.35
CA TYR A 26 0.73 -3.69 7.26
C TYR A 26 -0.79 -3.81 7.17
N ARG A 27 -1.44 -2.74 6.71
CA ARG A 27 -2.85 -2.75 6.28
C ARG A 27 -2.88 -2.57 4.79
N TRP A 28 -3.69 -3.35 4.10
CA TRP A 28 -3.82 -3.25 2.66
C TRP A 28 -5.27 -3.36 2.21
N ILE A 29 -5.56 -2.83 1.03
CA ILE A 29 -6.87 -2.92 0.39
C ILE A 29 -6.69 -3.07 -1.12
N MET A 30 -7.53 -3.90 -1.73
CA MET A 30 -7.70 -3.93 -3.17
C MET A 30 -8.87 -3.03 -3.56
N GLN A 31 -8.64 -2.14 -4.51
CA GLN A 31 -9.66 -1.25 -5.06
C GLN A 31 -9.65 -1.36 -6.58
N ASN A 32 -10.82 -1.44 -7.21
CA ASN A 32 -10.88 -1.29 -8.67
C ASN A 32 -11.12 0.18 -8.99
N ARG A 33 -10.15 0.83 -9.61
CA ARG A 33 -10.24 2.23 -10.02
C ARG A 33 -10.15 2.32 -11.54
N ARG A 34 -11.22 2.82 -12.17
CA ARG A 34 -11.28 3.05 -13.63
C ARG A 34 -10.91 1.80 -14.46
N GLY A 35 -11.27 0.60 -13.98
CA GLY A 35 -10.98 -0.66 -14.66
C GLY A 35 -9.60 -1.27 -14.36
N VAL A 36 -8.78 -0.64 -13.52
CA VAL A 36 -7.50 -1.15 -13.03
C VAL A 36 -7.66 -1.60 -11.58
N ASN A 37 -7.10 -2.77 -11.23
CA ASN A 37 -7.02 -3.20 -9.84
C ASN A 37 -5.82 -2.50 -9.18
N GLU A 38 -6.07 -1.68 -8.18
CA GLU A 38 -5.04 -1.04 -7.37
C GLU A 38 -4.97 -1.73 -6.01
N LEU A 39 -3.77 -2.14 -5.62
CA LEU A 39 -3.46 -2.55 -4.26
C LEU A 39 -2.85 -1.35 -3.54
N VAL A 40 -3.45 -0.97 -2.42
CA VAL A 40 -2.94 0.11 -1.57
C VAL A 40 -2.49 -0.49 -0.26
N VAL A 41 -1.25 -0.24 0.15
CA VAL A 41 -0.64 -0.76 1.37
C VAL A 41 -0.12 0.38 2.25
N TYR A 42 -0.31 0.21 3.55
CA TYR A 42 0.09 1.13 4.61
C TYR A 42 0.78 0.35 5.72
N ALA A 43 1.77 0.94 6.38
CA ALA A 43 2.21 0.42 7.67
C ALA A 43 1.19 0.76 8.77
N ASN A 44 1.02 -0.16 9.72
CA ASN A 44 0.08 -0.02 10.82
C ASN A 44 0.62 0.88 11.96
N ALA A 45 1.94 0.98 12.10
CA ALA A 45 2.59 1.61 13.25
C ALA A 45 2.73 3.14 13.15
N PRO A 46 3.18 3.75 12.05
CA PRO A 46 3.34 5.20 11.96
C PRO A 46 2.07 5.90 11.52
N VAL A 47 1.68 6.95 12.23
CA VAL A 47 0.72 7.94 11.74
C VAL A 47 1.43 8.73 10.62
N ASN A 48 0.89 8.66 9.39
CA ASN A 48 1.44 9.24 8.16
C ASN A 48 2.60 8.48 7.47
N GLY A 49 2.68 7.16 7.63
CA GLY A 49 3.61 6.35 6.82
C GLY A 49 3.39 6.50 5.30
N GLN A 50 4.46 6.37 4.51
CA GLN A 50 4.38 6.43 3.06
C GLN A 50 3.47 5.31 2.54
N MET A 51 2.50 5.67 1.71
CA MET A 51 1.57 4.73 1.08
C MET A 51 2.23 4.04 -0.12
N LEU A 52 2.07 2.73 -0.23
CA LEU A 52 2.44 1.98 -1.44
C LEU A 52 1.18 1.75 -2.28
N VAL A 53 1.24 2.08 -3.56
CA VAL A 53 0.16 1.86 -4.54
C VAL A 53 0.70 1.00 -5.66
N ALA A 54 0.18 -0.21 -5.78
CA ALA A 54 0.55 -1.16 -6.81
C ALA A 54 -0.61 -1.37 -7.80
N GLU A 55 -0.40 -1.07 -9.07
CA GLU A 55 -1.33 -1.46 -10.13
C GLU A 55 -1.18 -2.97 -10.41
N LEU A 56 -2.23 -3.74 -10.15
CA LEU A 56 -2.26 -5.19 -10.31
C LEU A 56 -3.03 -5.63 -11.56
N PRO A 57 -2.75 -6.83 -12.09
CA PRO A 57 -3.55 -7.43 -13.15
C PRO A 57 -4.98 -7.74 -12.68
N ARG A 58 -5.84 -8.12 -13.65
CA ARG A 58 -7.25 -8.45 -13.39
C ARG A 58 -7.43 -9.62 -12.41
N ILE A 59 -6.52 -10.59 -12.46
CA ILE A 59 -6.46 -11.72 -11.53
C ILE A 59 -5.42 -11.39 -10.47
N VAL A 60 -5.87 -11.17 -9.24
CA VAL A 60 -4.99 -10.88 -8.10
C VAL A 60 -4.86 -12.11 -7.23
N SER A 61 -3.63 -12.47 -6.84
CA SER A 61 -3.37 -13.46 -5.80
C SER A 61 -2.91 -12.78 -4.51
N TRP A 62 -3.12 -13.47 -3.38
CA TRP A 62 -2.67 -12.98 -2.06
C TRP A 62 -1.15 -12.80 -1.98
N ASP A 63 -0.38 -13.67 -2.64
CA ASP A 63 1.08 -13.54 -2.74
C ASP A 63 1.54 -12.26 -3.42
N MET A 64 0.71 -11.63 -4.27
CA MET A 64 1.07 -10.35 -4.87
C MET A 64 1.17 -9.23 -3.84
N VAL A 65 0.47 -9.34 -2.70
CA VAL A 65 0.53 -8.35 -1.63
C VAL A 65 1.90 -8.36 -0.96
N THR A 66 2.40 -9.53 -0.57
CA THR A 66 3.73 -9.68 0.03
C THR A 66 4.82 -9.32 -0.97
N GLN A 67 4.71 -9.75 -2.23
CA GLN A 67 5.65 -9.39 -3.28
C GLN A 67 5.71 -7.88 -3.54
N ALA A 68 4.57 -7.17 -3.50
CA ALA A 68 4.54 -5.72 -3.65
C ALA A 68 5.26 -5.03 -2.48
N ILE A 69 5.05 -5.51 -1.25
CA ILE A 69 5.73 -5.03 -0.04
C ILE A 69 7.24 -5.26 -0.15
N ASP A 70 7.66 -6.46 -0.54
CA ASP A 70 9.08 -6.81 -0.72
C ASP A 70 9.74 -5.95 -1.79
N PHE A 71 9.07 -5.78 -2.93
CA PHE A 71 9.53 -4.90 -3.99
C PHE A 71 9.65 -3.46 -3.50
N GLY A 72 8.64 -2.94 -2.80
CA GLY A 72 8.67 -1.61 -2.22
C GLY A 72 9.89 -1.44 -1.30
N ASN A 73 10.03 -2.31 -0.30
CA ASN A 73 11.12 -2.25 0.67
C ASN A 73 12.50 -2.32 0.00
N ALA A 74 12.67 -3.15 -1.03
CA ALA A 74 13.92 -3.27 -1.78
C ALA A 74 14.24 -2.07 -2.68
N ASN A 75 13.23 -1.30 -3.11
CA ASN A 75 13.38 -0.19 -4.06
C ASN A 75 13.20 1.20 -3.42
N GLY A 76 13.25 1.27 -2.09
CA GLY A 76 13.25 2.55 -1.36
C GLY A 76 11.88 3.08 -0.94
N TRP A 77 10.85 2.22 -0.94
CA TRP A 77 9.63 2.53 -0.20
C TRP A 77 9.94 2.60 1.30
N LYS A 78 9.52 3.69 1.93
CA LYS A 78 9.78 3.94 3.34
C LYS A 78 8.47 3.98 4.11
N PRO A 79 7.93 2.83 4.53
CA PRO A 79 6.64 2.76 5.22
C PRO A 79 6.57 3.61 6.49
N ASN A 80 7.70 3.92 7.12
CA ASN A 80 7.78 4.68 8.36
C ASN A 80 7.95 6.20 8.17
N GLU A 81 8.25 6.67 6.96
CA GLU A 81 8.44 8.10 6.68
C GLU A 81 7.21 8.65 5.97
N SER A 82 6.81 9.89 6.28
CA SER A 82 5.76 10.55 5.50
C SER A 82 6.30 11.01 4.15
N GLY A 83 5.66 10.61 3.06
CA GLY A 83 6.08 10.95 1.71
C GLY A 83 4.97 10.81 0.68
N ALA A 84 5.29 11.17 -0.56
CA ALA A 84 4.40 10.93 -1.70
C ALA A 84 4.13 9.42 -1.84
N PRO A 85 2.92 9.01 -2.27
CA PRO A 85 2.62 7.61 -2.51
C PRO A 85 3.65 6.97 -3.44
N TYR A 86 4.26 5.89 -3.00
CA TYR A 86 5.17 5.10 -3.79
C TYR A 86 4.34 4.26 -4.77
N ARG A 87 4.53 4.48 -6.08
CA ARG A 87 3.73 3.81 -7.11
C ARG A 87 4.55 2.74 -7.82
N CYS A 88 3.98 1.55 -7.91
CA CYS A 88 4.52 0.47 -8.72
C CYS A 88 3.41 -0.18 -9.55
N ARG A 89 3.79 -0.96 -10.54
CA ARG A 89 2.88 -1.72 -11.40
C ARG A 89 3.39 -3.13 -11.57
N HIS A 90 2.49 -4.09 -11.46
CA HIS A 90 2.76 -5.48 -11.77
C HIS A 90 2.64 -5.71 -13.28
N THR A 91 3.76 -6.10 -13.89
CA THR A 91 3.84 -6.50 -15.30
C THR A 91 4.00 -8.02 -15.42
N ARG A 92 3.97 -8.57 -16.64
CA ARG A 92 4.23 -10.01 -16.86
C ARG A 92 5.64 -10.44 -16.40
N ARG A 93 6.57 -9.50 -16.24
CA ARG A 93 7.95 -9.74 -15.76
C ARG A 93 8.12 -9.49 -14.26
N GLY A 94 7.05 -9.13 -13.54
CA GLY A 94 7.07 -8.79 -12.12
C GLY A 94 6.75 -7.31 -11.85
N PHE A 95 6.96 -6.87 -10.62
CA PHE A 95 6.75 -5.49 -10.20
C PHE A 95 7.80 -4.56 -10.81
N GLN A 96 7.35 -3.43 -11.31
CA GLN A 96 8.17 -2.35 -11.83
C GLN A 96 7.74 -1.03 -11.20
N LEU A 97 8.67 -0.08 -11.10
CA LEU A 97 8.35 1.29 -10.73
C LEU A 97 7.37 1.89 -11.75
N ALA A 98 6.26 2.42 -11.27
CA ALA A 98 5.39 3.22 -12.12
C ALA A 98 5.97 4.64 -12.12
N GLU A 99 6.80 4.96 -13.12
CA GLU A 99 7.24 6.34 -13.34
C GLU A 99 6.01 7.24 -13.48
N VAL A 100 6.01 8.34 -12.73
CA VAL A 100 5.00 9.41 -12.79
C VAL A 100 5.31 10.31 -13.97
#